data_AF-A0A367KFZ3-F1
#
_entry.id   AF-A0A367KFZ3-F1
#
_cell.length_a   1.000
_cell.length_b   1.000
_cell.length_c   1.000
_cell.angle_alpha   90.00
_cell.angle_beta   90.00
_cell.angle_gamma   90.00
#
_symmetry.space_group_name_H-M   'P 1'
#
loop_
_entity.id
_entity.type
_entity.pdbx_description
1 polymer ?
#
loop_
_entity_poly.entity_id
_entity_poly.type
_entity_poly.pdbx_seq_one_letter_code
_entity_poly.pdbx_strand_id
1 'polypeptide(L)'
;MTFETSTFPIGYFYIISKLNGMALDIDTSKPVGSGSKVVTAPKKEQKPERDTQLWIHQDGFLTNKFTGLVLDIGKAKTFKAIFTGEEALFVDEMKTEENANDQRFGFTNGYLYALSEPNNVVDIRKSNAEAGADIIIHVKKEEDALNQLWELELADPPKVLDSSDDEEDDSKRARLRAWFGNWLGWKDHDKTRLLKEDELQKAHDKVYKKKKSKLPYEIIAGAVAVEAVKHYIAKQEENGEDVRFKGAKEAIAGFAAAEMVKIFMERGTDDDDEDDDEERKQKKQTLLQNMAISAASNYYDTKYK
;
A
#
# COMPACT_ATOMS: atom_id res chain seq x y z
N MET A 1 21.81 13.99 5.64
CA MET A 1 21.43 13.12 4.49
C MET A 1 20.18 13.70 3.89
N THR A 2 20.26 14.19 2.66
CA THR A 2 19.13 14.74 1.91
C THR A 2 18.29 13.56 1.43
N PHE A 3 17.04 13.48 1.87
CA PHE A 3 16.09 12.51 1.33
C PHE A 3 15.88 12.85 -0.14
N GLU A 4 16.42 12.04 -1.05
CA GLU A 4 16.03 12.15 -2.46
C GLU A 4 14.52 11.93 -2.53
N THR A 5 13.83 12.91 -3.12
CA THR A 5 12.41 12.81 -3.42
C THR A 5 12.18 11.53 -4.23
N SER A 6 11.34 10.63 -3.70
CA SER A 6 10.90 9.40 -4.36
C SER A 6 10.72 9.62 -5.87
N THR A 7 11.51 8.90 -6.66
CA THR A 7 11.42 8.84 -8.14
C THR A 7 10.14 8.15 -8.63
N PHE A 8 9.38 7.51 -7.74
CA PHE A 8 8.07 6.95 -8.05
C PHE A 8 6.98 8.03 -8.02
N PRO A 9 5.99 7.97 -8.93
CA PRO A 9 4.82 8.81 -8.87
C PRO A 9 4.06 8.63 -7.55
N ILE A 10 3.45 9.72 -7.10
CA ILE A 10 2.54 9.69 -5.95
C ILE A 10 1.18 9.26 -6.50
N GLY A 11 0.70 8.06 -6.14
CA GLY A 11 -0.59 7.51 -6.56
C GLY A 11 -0.47 6.13 -7.20
N TYR A 12 -1.54 5.63 -7.79
CA TYR A 12 -1.49 4.41 -8.61
C TYR A 12 -0.92 4.72 -9.99
N PHE A 13 0.00 3.89 -10.45
CA PHE A 13 0.65 4.02 -11.75
C PHE A 13 0.79 2.67 -12.43
N TYR A 14 0.93 2.71 -13.75
CA TYR A 14 1.40 1.60 -14.56
C TYR A 14 2.93 1.60 -14.58
N ILE A 15 3.51 0.40 -14.67
CA ILE A 15 4.93 0.20 -14.94
C ILE A 15 5.02 -0.34 -16.37
N ILE A 16 5.42 0.49 -17.32
CA ILE A 16 5.38 0.22 -18.77
C ILE A 16 6.78 -0.11 -19.27
N SER A 17 6.92 -1.23 -19.96
CA SER A 17 8.17 -1.67 -20.57
C SER A 17 8.56 -0.79 -21.77
N LYS A 18 9.81 -0.33 -21.82
CA LYS A 18 10.34 0.36 -23.00
C LYS A 18 10.70 -0.58 -24.16
N LEU A 19 10.72 -1.90 -23.93
CA LEU A 19 10.96 -2.89 -24.99
C LEU A 19 9.75 -3.04 -25.91
N ASN A 20 8.55 -3.17 -25.34
CA ASN A 20 7.34 -3.57 -26.07
C ASN A 20 6.09 -2.75 -25.72
N GLY A 21 6.21 -1.72 -24.86
CA GLY A 21 5.08 -0.87 -24.46
C GLY A 21 4.02 -1.56 -23.60
N MET A 22 4.30 -2.78 -23.10
CA MET A 22 3.38 -3.55 -22.27
C MET A 22 3.53 -3.18 -20.79
N ALA A 23 2.44 -3.33 -20.04
CA ALA A 23 2.42 -3.10 -18.60
C ALA A 23 2.90 -4.32 -17.83
N LEU A 24 3.47 -4.08 -16.65
CA LEU A 24 3.72 -5.08 -15.62
C LEU A 24 2.38 -5.50 -14.99
N ASP A 25 1.99 -6.75 -15.19
CA ASP A 25 0.68 -7.30 -14.87
C ASP A 25 0.79 -8.55 -14.00
N ILE A 26 -0.26 -8.83 -13.23
CA ILE A 26 -0.40 -10.12 -12.55
C ILE A 26 -0.96 -11.13 -13.54
N ASP A 27 -0.37 -12.32 -13.61
CA ASP A 27 -0.88 -13.41 -14.43
C ASP A 27 -2.24 -13.90 -13.89
N THR A 28 -3.31 -13.51 -14.58
CA THR A 28 -4.69 -13.88 -14.26
C THR A 28 -5.16 -15.15 -14.98
N SER A 29 -4.26 -15.92 -15.61
CA SER A 29 -4.62 -17.21 -16.22
C SER A 29 -5.04 -18.28 -15.20
N LYS A 30 -4.74 -18.02 -13.92
CA LYS A 30 -5.11 -18.84 -12.76
C LYS A 30 -5.70 -17.95 -11.66
N PRO A 31 -6.39 -18.53 -10.65
CA PRO A 31 -6.82 -17.77 -9.48
C PRO A 31 -5.65 -16.98 -8.88
N VAL A 32 -5.88 -15.68 -8.67
CA VAL A 32 -4.85 -14.75 -8.21
C VAL A 32 -4.72 -14.82 -6.70
N GLY A 33 -3.48 -14.90 -6.19
CA GLY A 33 -3.16 -14.91 -4.78
C GLY A 33 -1.65 -14.83 -4.53
N SER A 34 -1.23 -15.11 -3.29
CA SER A 34 0.20 -15.20 -2.95
C SER A 34 0.94 -16.18 -3.87
N GLY A 35 2.10 -15.76 -4.37
CA GLY A 35 2.92 -16.51 -5.31
C GLY A 35 2.43 -16.50 -6.76
N SER A 36 1.40 -15.71 -7.09
CA SER A 36 1.00 -15.43 -8.48
C SER A 36 2.14 -14.73 -9.23
N LYS A 37 2.37 -15.14 -10.48
CA LYS A 37 3.43 -14.60 -11.32
C LYS A 37 3.12 -13.18 -11.78
N VAL A 38 4.19 -12.43 -12.01
CA VAL A 38 4.13 -11.15 -12.70
C VAL A 38 4.67 -11.32 -14.13
N VAL A 39 3.96 -10.75 -15.11
CA VAL A 39 4.21 -10.91 -16.54
C VAL A 39 4.04 -9.57 -17.28
N THR A 40 4.44 -9.52 -18.54
CA THR A 40 4.04 -8.43 -19.46
C THR A 40 2.62 -8.65 -19.97
N ALA A 41 1.82 -7.59 -20.10
CA ALA A 41 0.54 -7.65 -20.81
C ALA A 41 0.18 -6.32 -21.48
N PRO A 42 -0.66 -6.31 -22.53
CA PRO A 42 -1.20 -5.07 -23.08
C PRO A 42 -1.85 -4.22 -21.99
N LYS A 43 -1.59 -2.90 -22.01
CA LYS A 43 -2.16 -1.97 -21.04
C LYS A 43 -3.69 -2.01 -21.07
N LYS A 44 -4.30 -2.16 -19.90
CA LYS A 44 -5.75 -2.19 -19.66
C LYS A 44 -6.19 -0.83 -19.15
N GLU A 45 -7.22 -0.24 -19.76
CA GLU A 45 -7.73 1.10 -19.41
C GLU A 45 -9.03 1.06 -18.59
N GLN A 46 -9.77 -0.06 -18.66
CA GLN A 46 -11.09 -0.22 -18.04
C GLN A 46 -11.00 -0.83 -16.65
N LYS A 47 -11.87 -0.41 -15.74
CA LYS A 47 -12.07 -1.06 -14.44
C LYS A 47 -13.09 -2.20 -14.59
N PRO A 48 -12.93 -3.31 -13.84
CA PRO A 48 -11.90 -3.56 -12.82
C PRO A 48 -10.59 -4.14 -13.38
N GLU A 49 -10.53 -4.51 -14.66
CA GLU A 49 -9.43 -5.29 -15.23
C GLU A 49 -8.08 -4.58 -15.10
N ARG A 50 -8.07 -3.24 -15.26
CA ARG A 50 -6.85 -2.43 -15.13
C ARG A 50 -6.20 -2.51 -13.76
N ASP A 51 -6.94 -2.80 -12.70
CA ASP A 51 -6.39 -2.78 -11.33
C ASP A 51 -5.32 -3.88 -11.13
N THR A 52 -5.30 -4.90 -11.99
CA THR A 52 -4.24 -5.93 -12.03
C THR A 52 -2.88 -5.39 -12.48
N GLN A 53 -2.86 -4.25 -13.16
CA GLN A 53 -1.66 -3.58 -13.69
C GLN A 53 -1.29 -2.31 -12.92
N LEU A 54 -2.04 -1.97 -11.87
CA LEU A 54 -1.83 -0.75 -11.09
C LEU A 54 -1.03 -1.04 -9.84
N TRP A 55 0.04 -0.27 -9.68
CA TRP A 55 0.97 -0.37 -8.57
C TRP A 55 1.03 0.96 -7.82
N ILE A 56 1.30 0.89 -6.52
CA ILE A 56 1.59 2.06 -5.72
C ILE A 56 2.85 1.82 -4.91
N HIS A 57 3.76 2.80 -4.91
CA HIS A 57 5.02 2.72 -4.17
C HIS A 57 4.88 3.35 -2.78
N GLN A 58 5.27 2.59 -1.76
CA GLN A 58 5.29 3.05 -0.37
C GLN A 58 6.40 2.34 0.40
N ASP A 59 7.35 3.12 0.93
CA ASP A 59 8.43 2.61 1.79
C ASP A 59 9.25 1.47 1.14
N GLY A 60 9.50 1.62 -0.17
CA GLY A 60 10.20 0.61 -0.97
C GLY A 60 9.29 -0.51 -1.50
N PHE A 61 8.07 -0.68 -1.01
CA PHE A 61 7.18 -1.71 -1.53
C PHE A 61 6.37 -1.22 -2.71
N LEU A 62 6.10 -2.11 -3.66
CA LEU A 62 5.16 -1.91 -4.75
C LEU A 62 3.92 -2.78 -4.50
N THR A 63 2.84 -2.16 -4.02
CA THR A 63 1.57 -2.85 -3.74
C THR A 63 0.69 -2.83 -4.97
N ASN A 64 0.18 -3.99 -5.38
CA ASN A 64 -0.78 -4.09 -6.46
C ASN A 64 -2.18 -3.68 -5.99
N LYS A 65 -2.92 -2.95 -6.83
CA LYS A 65 -4.24 -2.44 -6.48
C LYS A 65 -5.31 -3.52 -6.41
N PHE A 66 -5.30 -4.48 -7.32
CA PHE A 66 -6.31 -5.55 -7.38
C PHE A 66 -6.18 -6.52 -6.21
N THR A 67 -4.95 -6.85 -5.82
CA THR A 67 -4.69 -7.89 -4.82
C THR A 67 -4.23 -7.38 -3.46
N GLY A 68 -3.84 -6.11 -3.33
CA GLY A 68 -3.20 -5.58 -2.12
C GLY A 68 -1.88 -6.28 -1.71
N LEU A 69 -1.43 -7.26 -2.49
CA LEU A 69 -0.16 -7.96 -2.29
C LEU A 69 0.98 -7.10 -2.84
N VAL A 70 2.19 -7.36 -2.37
CA VAL A 70 3.38 -6.62 -2.80
C VAL A 70 4.17 -7.41 -3.82
N LEU A 71 4.89 -6.70 -4.69
CA LEU A 71 5.89 -7.28 -5.56
C LEU A 71 6.98 -7.97 -4.72
N ASP A 72 7.35 -9.18 -5.12
CA ASP A 72 8.24 -10.07 -4.38
C ASP A 72 9.22 -10.78 -5.33
N ILE A 73 10.50 -10.83 -4.94
CA ILE A 73 11.55 -11.57 -5.64
C ILE A 73 11.61 -12.98 -5.06
N GLY A 74 11.37 -13.99 -5.91
CA GLY A 74 11.44 -15.39 -5.51
C GLY A 74 12.12 -16.26 -6.56
N LYS A 75 12.45 -17.49 -6.20
CA LYS A 75 13.01 -18.45 -7.17
C LYS A 75 12.01 -18.73 -8.30
N ALA A 76 12.47 -18.62 -9.54
CA ALA A 76 11.66 -18.96 -10.69
C ALA A 76 11.22 -20.43 -10.61
N LYS A 77 9.93 -20.70 -10.84
CA LYS A 77 9.34 -22.05 -10.72
C LYS A 77 9.64 -22.94 -11.95
N THR A 78 10.78 -22.75 -12.62
CA THR A 78 11.18 -23.55 -13.79
C THR A 78 12.20 -24.62 -13.40
N PHE A 79 12.22 -25.75 -14.12
CA PHE A 79 13.20 -26.81 -13.86
C PHE A 79 14.66 -26.31 -13.99
N LYS A 80 14.92 -25.38 -14.91
CA LYS A 80 16.25 -24.79 -15.09
C LYS A 80 16.67 -23.95 -13.88
N ALA A 81 15.74 -23.23 -13.27
CA ALA A 81 16.01 -22.38 -12.11
C ALA A 81 16.49 -23.15 -10.87
N ILE A 82 16.17 -24.45 -10.77
CA ILE A 82 16.72 -25.33 -9.73
C ILE A 82 18.26 -25.34 -9.78
N PHE A 83 18.84 -25.29 -10.99
CA PHE A 83 20.29 -25.34 -11.19
C PHE A 83 20.93 -23.97 -11.37
N THR A 84 20.18 -22.98 -11.86
CA THR A 84 20.73 -21.63 -12.14
C THR A 84 20.51 -20.63 -11.03
N GLY A 85 19.63 -20.91 -10.06
CA GLY A 85 19.25 -19.95 -9.03
C GLY A 85 18.53 -18.71 -9.57
N GLU A 86 17.92 -18.82 -10.75
CA GLU A 86 17.27 -17.69 -11.41
C GLU A 86 16.04 -17.23 -10.62
N GLU A 87 15.95 -15.93 -10.42
CA GLU A 87 14.87 -15.29 -9.68
C GLU A 87 13.85 -14.64 -10.62
N ALA A 88 12.60 -14.63 -10.19
CA ALA A 88 11.46 -14.08 -10.90
C ALA A 88 10.59 -13.23 -9.97
N LEU A 89 9.73 -12.41 -10.59
CA LEU A 89 8.79 -11.59 -9.84
C LEU A 89 7.44 -12.30 -9.65
N PHE A 90 6.94 -12.15 -8.43
CA PHE A 90 5.64 -12.62 -7.99
C PHE A 90 4.94 -11.50 -7.20
N VAL A 91 3.69 -11.75 -6.82
CA VAL A 91 3.04 -11.00 -5.75
C VAL A 91 2.91 -11.87 -4.52
N ASP A 92 3.19 -11.33 -3.33
CA ASP A 92 3.11 -12.07 -2.08
C ASP A 92 2.63 -11.18 -0.92
N GLU A 93 2.35 -11.83 0.21
CA GLU A 93 2.12 -11.18 1.48
C GLU A 93 3.35 -10.37 1.87
N MET A 94 3.09 -9.19 2.41
CA MET A 94 4.09 -8.20 2.71
C MET A 94 4.89 -8.59 3.95
N LYS A 95 6.18 -8.85 3.77
CA LYS A 95 7.11 -9.25 4.83
C LYS A 95 7.51 -8.05 5.70
N THR A 96 7.90 -8.33 6.94
CA THR A 96 8.35 -7.35 7.93
C THR A 96 9.88 -7.25 8.02
N GLU A 97 10.35 -6.03 8.36
CA GLU A 97 11.75 -5.71 8.69
C GLU A 97 12.79 -6.33 7.73
N GLU A 98 13.78 -7.05 8.27
CA GLU A 98 14.91 -7.61 7.54
C GLU A 98 14.50 -8.71 6.55
N ASN A 99 13.35 -9.34 6.77
CA ASN A 99 12.84 -10.39 5.87
C ASN A 99 12.29 -9.83 4.56
N ALA A 100 12.07 -8.51 4.49
CA ALA A 100 11.37 -7.89 3.39
C ALA A 100 12.29 -7.32 2.31
N ASN A 101 13.60 -7.62 2.39
CA ASN A 101 14.61 -7.16 1.45
C ASN A 101 14.31 -7.54 -0.01
N ASP A 102 13.68 -8.70 -0.21
CA ASP A 102 13.20 -9.22 -1.51
C ASP A 102 11.89 -8.57 -2.01
N GLN A 103 11.31 -7.65 -1.23
CA GLN A 103 10.10 -6.89 -1.55
C GLN A 103 10.34 -5.38 -1.61
N ARG A 104 11.61 -4.96 -1.55
CA ARG A 104 12.01 -3.55 -1.59
C ARG A 104 12.57 -3.18 -2.94
N PHE A 105 11.96 -2.19 -3.58
CA PHE A 105 12.30 -1.69 -4.88
C PHE A 105 12.57 -0.19 -4.88
N GLY A 106 13.63 0.18 -5.59
CA GLY A 106 13.95 1.55 -5.97
C GLY A 106 13.75 1.73 -7.47
N PHE A 107 13.62 2.98 -7.92
CA PHE A 107 13.54 3.31 -9.34
C PHE A 107 14.49 4.45 -9.67
N THR A 108 15.33 4.32 -10.67
CA THR A 108 16.25 5.41 -11.08
C THR A 108 16.63 5.23 -12.54
N ASN A 109 16.55 6.31 -13.32
CA ASN A 109 16.93 6.32 -14.74
C ASN A 109 16.26 5.22 -15.58
N GLY A 110 15.01 4.89 -15.29
CA GLY A 110 14.26 3.84 -16.00
C GLY A 110 14.48 2.42 -15.47
N TYR A 111 15.42 2.21 -14.56
CA TYR A 111 15.63 0.90 -13.94
C TYR A 111 14.80 0.77 -12.67
N LEU A 112 13.99 -0.28 -12.59
CA LEU A 112 13.38 -0.76 -11.36
C LEU A 112 14.34 -1.80 -10.76
N TYR A 113 14.81 -1.60 -9.53
CA TYR A 113 15.89 -2.39 -8.92
C TYR A 113 15.57 -2.82 -7.50
N ALA A 114 16.16 -3.93 -7.06
CA ALA A 114 16.08 -4.38 -5.67
C ALA A 114 16.90 -3.44 -4.77
N LEU A 115 16.32 -2.94 -3.67
CA LEU A 115 17.05 -2.04 -2.76
C LEU A 115 18.21 -2.72 -2.04
N SER A 116 18.10 -4.03 -1.79
CA SER A 116 19.18 -4.83 -1.19
C SER A 116 20.39 -4.97 -2.12
N GLU A 117 20.17 -5.06 -3.43
CA GLU A 117 21.20 -5.20 -4.45
C GLU A 117 20.88 -4.31 -5.67
N PRO A 118 21.23 -3.01 -5.65
CA PRO A 118 20.82 -2.05 -6.69
C PRO A 118 21.33 -2.35 -8.11
N ASN A 119 22.30 -3.25 -8.25
CA ASN A 119 22.77 -3.71 -9.56
C ASN A 119 21.88 -4.80 -10.17
N ASN A 120 20.94 -5.36 -9.40
CA ASN A 120 19.95 -6.32 -9.86
C ASN A 120 18.65 -5.59 -10.16
N VAL A 121 18.25 -5.64 -11.43
CA VAL A 121 17.14 -4.90 -12.01
C VAL A 121 16.07 -5.83 -12.55
N VAL A 122 14.85 -5.31 -12.67
CA VAL A 122 13.71 -5.99 -13.27
C VAL A 122 13.91 -6.08 -14.79
N ASP A 123 13.85 -7.29 -15.31
CA ASP A 123 14.21 -7.66 -16.69
C ASP A 123 13.11 -8.54 -17.33
N ILE A 124 12.76 -8.26 -18.58
CA ILE A 124 11.92 -9.16 -19.39
C ILE A 124 12.80 -10.27 -19.94
N ARG A 125 12.53 -11.50 -19.46
CA ARG A 125 13.31 -12.69 -19.75
C ARG A 125 13.57 -12.84 -21.25
N LYS A 126 14.86 -12.92 -21.61
CA LYS A 126 15.34 -13.10 -23.00
C LYS A 126 14.84 -12.03 -23.98
N SER A 127 14.48 -10.83 -23.50
CA SER A 127 13.90 -9.77 -24.32
C SER A 127 12.66 -10.25 -25.10
N ASN A 128 11.86 -11.14 -24.50
CA ASN A 128 10.64 -11.64 -25.14
C ASN A 128 9.62 -10.50 -25.28
N ALA A 129 9.34 -10.08 -26.50
CA ALA A 129 8.43 -8.98 -26.79
C ALA A 129 6.94 -9.36 -26.68
N GLU A 130 6.61 -10.65 -26.60
CA GLU A 130 5.24 -11.16 -26.54
C GLU A 130 4.56 -10.87 -25.20
N ALA A 131 3.22 -10.88 -25.21
CA ALA A 131 2.43 -10.85 -23.99
C ALA A 131 2.61 -12.15 -23.18
N GLY A 132 2.56 -12.04 -21.86
CA GLY A 132 2.80 -13.15 -20.95
C GLY A 132 4.27 -13.48 -20.74
N ALA A 133 5.20 -12.60 -21.13
CA ALA A 133 6.62 -12.83 -20.91
C ALA A 133 6.93 -12.81 -19.39
N ASP A 134 7.72 -13.79 -18.94
CA ASP A 134 8.16 -13.87 -17.55
C ASP A 134 9.07 -12.68 -17.19
N ILE A 135 8.84 -12.11 -16.02
CA ILE A 135 9.67 -11.05 -15.46
C ILE A 135 10.67 -11.65 -14.47
N ILE A 136 11.95 -11.33 -14.65
CA ILE A 136 13.07 -11.83 -13.85
C ILE A 136 13.85 -10.71 -13.19
N ILE A 137 14.68 -11.09 -12.22
CA ILE A 137 15.73 -10.24 -11.70
C ILE A 137 17.04 -10.59 -12.41
N HIS A 138 17.72 -9.58 -12.94
CA HIS A 138 18.98 -9.76 -13.66
C HIS A 138 19.95 -8.63 -13.36
N VAL A 139 21.25 -8.90 -13.48
CA VAL A 139 22.28 -7.86 -13.40
C VAL A 139 22.03 -6.81 -14.49
N LYS A 140 22.13 -5.54 -14.10
CA LYS A 140 21.98 -4.37 -14.95
C LYS A 140 22.94 -4.43 -16.15
N LYS A 141 22.42 -4.15 -17.34
CA LYS A 141 23.17 -4.04 -18.59
C LYS A 141 23.49 -2.59 -18.90
N GLU A 142 24.70 -2.36 -19.44
CA GLU A 142 25.16 -1.05 -19.92
C GLU A 142 24.70 -0.77 -21.37
N GLU A 143 24.53 -1.83 -22.18
CA GLU A 143 24.12 -1.76 -23.59
C GLU A 143 22.92 -2.69 -23.85
N ASP A 144 22.13 -2.40 -24.89
CA ASP A 144 20.94 -3.18 -25.30
C ASP A 144 19.97 -3.51 -24.15
N ALA A 145 19.79 -2.55 -23.24
CA ALA A 145 19.06 -2.72 -21.99
C ALA A 145 17.54 -2.42 -22.11
N LEU A 146 16.96 -2.34 -23.32
CA LEU A 146 15.53 -2.01 -23.48
C LEU A 146 14.61 -2.95 -22.70
N ASN A 147 15.00 -4.22 -22.55
CA ASN A 147 14.27 -5.22 -21.77
C ASN A 147 14.38 -5.02 -20.24
N GLN A 148 15.18 -4.07 -19.77
CA GLN A 148 15.38 -3.69 -18.36
C GLN A 148 14.91 -2.27 -18.05
N LEU A 149 14.43 -1.54 -19.06
CA LEU A 149 14.02 -0.15 -18.93
C LEU A 149 12.50 -0.05 -18.88
N TRP A 150 12.04 0.73 -17.91
CA TRP A 150 10.64 0.92 -17.56
C TRP A 150 10.30 2.41 -17.50
N GLU A 151 9.03 2.71 -17.73
CA GLU A 151 8.42 4.01 -17.60
C GLU A 151 7.26 3.92 -16.60
N LEU A 152 7.11 4.96 -15.77
CA LEU A 152 6.05 5.03 -14.77
C LEU A 152 4.98 6.01 -15.25
N GLU A 153 3.79 5.49 -15.54
CA GLU A 153 2.68 6.29 -16.08
C GLU A 153 1.55 6.37 -15.03
N LEU A 154 1.19 7.58 -14.59
CA LEU A 154 0.08 7.76 -13.64
C LEU A 154 -1.24 7.27 -14.25
N ALA A 155 -1.98 6.47 -13.48
CA ALA A 155 -3.13 5.75 -14.02
C ALA A 155 -4.41 6.57 -14.14
N ASP A 156 -4.58 7.58 -13.29
CA ASP A 156 -5.64 8.57 -13.40
C ASP A 156 -4.95 9.95 -13.43
N PRO A 157 -5.37 10.89 -14.31
CA PRO A 157 -4.88 12.26 -14.20
C PRO A 157 -5.20 12.76 -12.79
N PRO A 158 -4.28 13.45 -12.10
CA PRO A 158 -4.63 14.08 -10.84
C PRO A 158 -5.85 14.95 -11.11
N LYS A 159 -6.97 14.68 -10.44
CA LYS A 159 -8.17 15.51 -10.59
C LYS A 159 -7.76 16.94 -10.30
N VAL A 160 -8.23 17.89 -11.10
CA VAL A 160 -7.98 19.32 -10.87
C VAL A 160 -8.54 19.64 -9.49
N LEU A 161 -7.62 19.84 -8.54
CA LEU A 161 -7.94 20.23 -7.18
C LEU A 161 -8.50 21.65 -7.26
N ASP A 162 -9.66 21.89 -6.64
CA ASP A 162 -10.09 23.25 -6.39
C ASP A 162 -9.08 23.90 -5.44
N SER A 163 -8.35 24.90 -5.94
CA SER A 163 -7.22 25.54 -5.25
C SER A 163 -7.59 26.27 -3.96
N SER A 164 -8.88 26.43 -3.63
CA SER A 164 -9.29 26.91 -2.31
C SER A 164 -9.27 25.81 -1.23
N ASP A 165 -9.09 24.56 -1.66
CA ASP A 165 -9.06 23.38 -0.82
C ASP A 165 -7.74 22.63 -1.06
N ASP A 166 -6.73 22.84 -0.21
CA ASP A 166 -5.50 22.01 -0.12
C ASP A 166 -5.81 20.52 0.26
N GLU A 167 -7.03 20.04 0.00
CA GLU A 167 -7.78 19.22 0.95
C GLU A 167 -7.99 17.77 0.54
N GLU A 168 -7.70 17.35 -0.69
CA GLU A 168 -7.87 15.95 -1.12
C GLU A 168 -6.83 15.51 -2.17
N ASP A 169 -5.57 15.41 -1.77
CA ASP A 169 -4.53 14.77 -2.59
C ASP A 169 -4.94 13.30 -2.88
N ASP A 170 -5.44 13.05 -4.09
CA ASP A 170 -5.89 11.72 -4.55
C ASP A 170 -4.79 10.68 -4.40
N SER A 171 -3.53 11.10 -4.44
CA SER A 171 -2.40 10.22 -4.22
C SER A 171 -2.24 9.86 -2.75
N LYS A 172 -2.48 10.78 -1.80
CA LYS A 172 -2.59 10.43 -0.37
C LYS A 172 -3.78 9.50 -0.11
N ARG A 173 -4.90 9.71 -0.80
CA ARG A 173 -6.07 8.83 -0.70
C ARG A 173 -5.81 7.46 -1.28
N ALA A 174 -5.13 7.38 -2.41
CA ALA A 174 -4.70 6.13 -3.00
C ALA A 174 -3.74 5.38 -2.07
N ARG A 175 -2.84 6.11 -1.39
CA ARG A 175 -1.94 5.53 -0.38
C ARG A 175 -2.69 4.97 0.82
N LEU A 176 -3.59 5.77 1.39
CA LEU A 176 -4.46 5.35 2.48
C LEU A 176 -5.31 4.14 2.05
N ARG A 177 -5.94 4.18 0.88
CA ARG A 177 -6.71 3.06 0.32
C ARG A 177 -5.88 1.80 0.12
N ALA A 178 -4.64 1.90 -0.33
CA ALA A 178 -3.76 0.74 -0.43
C ALA A 178 -3.44 0.14 0.94
N TRP A 179 -3.27 0.99 1.96
CA TRP A 179 -3.06 0.55 3.33
C TRP A 179 -4.30 -0.13 3.95
N PHE A 180 -5.48 0.33 3.54
CA PHE A 180 -6.75 -0.02 4.16
C PHE A 180 -7.60 -1.03 3.37
N GLY A 181 -7.34 -1.17 2.08
CA GLY A 181 -8.30 -1.68 1.09
C GLY A 181 -8.14 -3.14 0.68
N ASN A 182 -7.17 -3.89 1.21
CA ASN A 182 -7.15 -5.34 1.01
C ASN A 182 -6.95 -6.13 2.31
N TRP A 183 -7.88 -5.89 3.22
CA TRP A 183 -8.07 -6.48 4.54
C TRP A 183 -8.03 -8.03 4.59
N LEU A 184 -8.22 -8.74 3.48
CA LEU A 184 -8.21 -10.22 3.44
C LEU A 184 -6.81 -10.85 3.53
N GLY A 185 -5.73 -10.09 3.31
CA GLY A 185 -4.33 -10.59 3.38
C GLY A 185 -3.61 -10.31 4.70
N TRP A 186 -4.21 -9.57 5.62
CA TRP A 186 -3.57 -9.15 6.88
C TRP A 186 -4.06 -10.03 8.03
N LYS A 187 -3.57 -11.27 8.13
CA LYS A 187 -3.82 -12.12 9.30
C LYS A 187 -2.67 -12.02 10.31
N ASP A 188 -2.99 -11.51 11.49
CA ASP A 188 -2.41 -11.74 12.83
C ASP A 188 -0.88 -11.72 13.07
N HIS A 189 -0.01 -11.50 12.08
CA HIS A 189 1.44 -11.47 12.29
C HIS A 189 2.16 -10.17 11.90
N ASP A 190 1.56 -9.24 11.17
CA ASP A 190 2.26 -8.03 10.71
C ASP A 190 1.89 -6.78 11.52
N LYS A 191 2.43 -6.70 12.73
CA LYS A 191 2.21 -5.61 13.69
C LYS A 191 3.10 -4.38 13.47
N THR A 192 3.64 -4.18 12.28
CA THR A 192 4.52 -3.03 12.02
C THR A 192 4.43 -2.63 10.57
N ARG A 193 3.50 -1.72 10.23
CA ARG A 193 3.73 -0.82 9.09
C ARG A 193 3.05 0.53 9.21
N LEU A 194 3.85 1.54 8.90
CA LEU A 194 3.60 2.95 9.18
C LEU A 194 2.62 3.56 8.17
N LEU A 195 1.53 4.13 8.66
CA LEU A 195 1.18 5.46 8.16
C LEU A 195 2.19 6.44 8.70
N LYS A 196 2.60 7.41 7.88
CA LYS A 196 3.47 8.47 8.37
C LYS A 196 2.70 9.31 9.39
N GLU A 197 3.35 9.64 10.50
CA GLU A 197 2.78 10.46 11.57
C GLU A 197 2.22 11.79 11.01
N ASP A 198 2.88 12.40 10.03
CA ASP A 198 2.42 13.65 9.44
C ASP A 198 1.09 13.50 8.66
N GLU A 199 0.88 12.38 7.97
CA GLU A 199 -0.37 12.09 7.25
C GLU A 199 -1.52 11.82 8.23
N LEU A 200 -1.23 11.05 9.28
CA LEU A 200 -2.15 10.78 10.38
C LEU A 200 -2.55 12.06 11.12
N GLN A 201 -1.58 12.92 11.46
CA GLN A 201 -1.86 14.17 12.15
C GLN A 201 -2.62 15.16 11.24
N LYS A 202 -2.38 15.15 9.92
CA LYS A 202 -3.21 15.90 8.96
C LYS A 202 -4.64 15.36 8.91
N ALA A 203 -4.84 14.04 8.95
CA ALA A 203 -6.18 13.45 9.03
C ALA A 203 -6.89 13.86 10.32
N HIS A 204 -6.20 13.76 11.46
CA HIS A 204 -6.66 14.23 12.77
C HIS A 204 -7.12 15.68 12.74
N ASP A 205 -6.31 16.58 12.20
CA ASP A 205 -6.64 18.00 12.09
C ASP A 205 -7.90 18.25 11.23
N LYS A 206 -8.06 17.50 10.13
CA LYS A 206 -9.25 17.60 9.27
C LYS A 206 -10.53 17.17 10.00
N VAL A 207 -10.44 16.08 10.76
CA VAL A 207 -11.59 15.48 11.45
C VAL A 207 -11.95 16.27 12.71
N TYR A 208 -10.99 16.51 13.60
CA TYR A 208 -11.27 17.05 14.94
C TYR A 208 -11.17 18.57 15.02
N LYS A 209 -10.23 19.21 14.31
CA LYS A 209 -10.06 20.68 14.35
C LYS A 209 -10.94 21.40 13.33
N LYS A 210 -10.84 21.00 12.06
CA LYS A 210 -11.60 21.61 10.96
C LYS A 210 -13.05 21.13 10.88
N LYS A 211 -13.37 19.98 11.48
CA LYS A 211 -14.72 19.37 11.50
C LYS A 211 -15.38 19.31 10.12
N LYS A 212 -14.64 18.89 9.10
CA LYS A 212 -15.20 18.78 7.76
C LYS A 212 -16.32 17.75 7.73
N SER A 213 -17.41 18.10 7.05
CA SER A 213 -18.61 17.27 6.96
C SER A 213 -18.40 16.02 6.10
N LYS A 214 -17.73 16.15 4.96
CA LYS A 214 -17.50 15.04 4.03
C LYS A 214 -16.03 14.64 4.04
N LEU A 215 -15.73 13.45 4.58
CA LEU A 215 -14.40 12.88 4.57
C LEU A 215 -14.48 11.38 4.25
N PRO A 216 -13.54 10.85 3.45
CA PRO A 216 -13.43 9.41 3.25
C PRO A 216 -13.24 8.68 4.58
N TYR A 217 -13.82 7.50 4.68
CA TYR A 217 -13.73 6.68 5.87
C TYR A 217 -12.31 6.36 6.32
N GLU A 218 -11.38 6.22 5.38
CA GLU A 218 -9.96 6.00 5.64
C GLU A 218 -9.30 7.19 6.37
N ILE A 219 -9.71 8.41 6.02
CA ILE A 219 -9.25 9.63 6.68
C ILE A 219 -9.82 9.69 8.10
N ILE A 220 -11.07 9.28 8.26
CA ILE A 220 -11.71 9.20 9.58
C ILE A 220 -10.99 8.18 10.45
N ALA A 221 -10.77 6.95 9.95
CA ALA A 221 -10.06 5.91 10.68
C ALA A 221 -8.63 6.34 11.07
N GLY A 222 -7.91 7.00 10.17
CA GLY A 222 -6.59 7.58 10.47
C GLY A 222 -6.64 8.69 11.55
N ALA A 223 -7.65 9.56 11.51
CA ALA A 223 -7.82 10.57 12.55
C ALA A 223 -8.13 9.96 13.92
N VAL A 224 -9.03 8.98 13.96
CA VAL A 224 -9.40 8.23 15.16
C VAL A 224 -8.20 7.52 15.74
N ALA A 225 -7.32 6.96 14.90
CA ALA A 225 -6.09 6.33 15.34
C ALA A 225 -5.16 7.29 16.11
N VAL A 226 -4.99 8.52 15.62
CA VAL A 226 -4.22 9.54 16.33
C VAL A 226 -4.85 9.89 17.67
N GLU A 227 -6.17 10.09 17.69
CA GLU A 227 -6.89 10.46 18.90
C GLU A 227 -6.83 9.35 19.95
N ALA A 228 -6.97 8.10 19.54
CA ALA A 228 -6.84 6.93 20.41
C ALA A 228 -5.46 6.84 21.07
N VAL A 229 -4.39 7.06 20.31
CA VAL A 229 -3.02 7.08 20.87
C VAL A 229 -2.82 8.26 21.81
N LYS A 230 -3.34 9.45 21.49
CA LYS A 230 -3.30 10.62 22.39
C LYS A 230 -4.03 10.35 23.70
N HIS A 231 -5.24 9.79 23.65
CA HIS A 231 -6.01 9.41 24.84
C HIS A 231 -5.28 8.38 25.70
N TYR A 232 -4.66 7.38 25.08
CA TYR A 232 -3.86 6.39 25.79
C TYR A 232 -2.69 7.04 26.54
N ILE A 233 -1.89 7.88 25.86
CA ILE A 233 -0.74 8.56 26.47
C ILE A 233 -1.18 9.44 27.63
N ALA A 234 -2.21 10.27 27.45
CA ALA A 234 -2.71 11.15 28.49
C ALA A 234 -3.16 10.37 29.74
N LYS A 235 -3.80 9.21 29.55
CA LYS A 235 -4.22 8.35 30.65
C LYS A 235 -3.03 7.70 31.37
N GLN A 236 -2.02 7.28 30.64
CA GLN A 236 -0.79 6.75 31.25
C GLN A 236 -0.07 7.83 32.07
N GLU A 237 0.03 9.05 31.54
CA GLU A 237 0.61 10.20 32.25
C GLU A 237 -0.19 10.55 33.52
N GLU A 238 -1.52 10.58 33.46
CA GLU A 238 -2.40 10.83 34.62
C GLU A 238 -2.21 9.76 35.72
N ASN A 239 -2.08 8.50 35.32
CA ASN A 239 -1.89 7.40 36.24
C ASN A 239 -0.44 7.27 36.77
N GLY A 240 0.51 8.03 36.21
CA GLY A 240 1.94 7.87 36.48
C GLY A 240 2.49 6.52 36.01
N GLU A 241 1.86 5.92 34.99
CA GLU A 241 2.22 4.62 34.40
C GLU A 241 3.15 4.79 33.19
N ASP A 242 3.92 3.75 32.89
CA ASP A 242 4.80 3.75 31.72
C ASP A 242 3.97 3.57 30.44
N VAL A 243 4.14 4.49 29.50
CA VAL A 243 3.53 4.46 28.16
C VAL A 243 3.88 3.16 27.42
N ARG A 244 5.02 2.50 27.73
CA ARG A 244 5.43 1.23 27.13
C ARG A 244 5.21 0.05 28.09
N PHE A 245 4.00 -0.50 28.13
CA PHE A 245 3.71 -1.69 28.93
C PHE A 245 3.09 -2.85 28.14
N LYS A 246 3.12 -4.04 28.74
CA LYS A 246 2.46 -5.25 28.23
C LYS A 246 0.94 -5.06 28.26
N GLY A 247 0.34 -4.69 27.12
CA GLY A 247 -1.09 -4.37 27.02
C GLY A 247 -1.39 -3.02 26.36
N ALA A 248 -0.36 -2.23 26.01
CA ALA A 248 -0.52 -0.91 25.39
C ALA A 248 -1.37 -0.94 24.12
N LYS A 249 -1.11 -1.91 23.22
CA LYS A 249 -1.83 -2.03 21.95
C LYS A 249 -3.30 -2.41 22.16
N GLU A 250 -3.57 -3.30 23.11
CA GLU A 250 -4.93 -3.70 23.48
C GLU A 250 -5.71 -2.52 24.06
N ALA A 251 -5.08 -1.70 24.90
CA ALA A 251 -5.69 -0.48 25.42
C ALA A 251 -6.00 0.53 24.30
N ILE A 252 -5.03 0.75 23.40
CA ILE A 252 -5.17 1.65 22.24
C ILE A 252 -6.26 1.17 21.28
N ALA A 253 -6.34 -0.14 21.02
CA ALA A 253 -7.41 -0.74 20.24
C ALA A 253 -8.78 -0.44 20.86
N GLY A 254 -8.91 -0.57 22.18
CA GLY A 254 -10.12 -0.18 22.91
C GLY A 254 -10.49 1.29 22.73
N PHE A 255 -9.51 2.20 22.83
CA PHE A 255 -9.73 3.62 22.59
C PHE A 255 -10.15 3.91 21.14
N ALA A 256 -9.49 3.28 20.16
CA ALA A 256 -9.82 3.45 18.75
C ALA A 256 -11.23 2.98 18.41
N ALA A 257 -11.64 1.81 18.94
CA ALA A 257 -13.00 1.30 18.76
C ALA A 257 -14.04 2.25 19.38
N ALA A 258 -13.83 2.67 20.63
CA ALA A 258 -14.75 3.57 21.33
C ALA A 258 -14.87 4.93 20.62
N GLU A 259 -13.75 5.46 20.15
CA GLU A 259 -13.71 6.75 19.46
C GLU A 259 -14.35 6.67 18.06
N MET A 260 -14.16 5.56 17.33
CA MET A 260 -14.84 5.35 16.06
C MET A 260 -16.37 5.27 16.24
N VAL A 261 -16.84 4.63 17.31
CA VAL A 261 -18.27 4.60 17.66
C VAL A 261 -18.83 6.01 17.88
N LYS A 262 -18.09 6.89 18.57
CA LYS A 262 -18.51 8.31 18.72
C LYS A 262 -18.63 9.01 17.37
N ILE A 263 -17.64 8.83 16.49
CA ILE A 263 -17.69 9.44 15.15
C ILE A 263 -18.93 8.97 14.37
N PHE A 264 -19.29 7.68 14.44
CA PHE A 264 -20.53 7.19 13.81
C PHE A 264 -21.78 7.81 14.41
N MET A 265 -21.82 8.02 15.72
CA MET A 265 -22.96 8.67 16.38
C MET A 265 -23.08 10.15 16.02
N GLU A 266 -21.95 10.86 15.91
CA GLU A 266 -21.94 12.30 15.64
C GLU A 266 -22.20 12.65 14.18
N ARG A 267 -21.71 11.82 13.25
CA ARG A 267 -21.73 12.11 11.81
C ARG A 267 -22.63 11.19 11.01
N GLY A 268 -23.08 10.08 11.57
CA GLY A 268 -23.65 8.99 10.79
C GLY A 268 -22.58 8.30 9.92
N THR A 269 -23.01 7.30 9.18
CA THR A 269 -22.28 6.75 8.03
C THR A 269 -22.86 7.44 6.80
N ASP A 270 -22.32 8.59 6.43
CA ASP A 270 -22.86 9.46 5.35
C ASP A 270 -22.92 8.78 3.95
N ASP A 271 -22.29 7.61 3.77
CA ASP A 271 -22.42 6.75 2.58
C ASP A 271 -23.29 5.50 2.83
N ASP A 272 -24.22 5.56 3.76
CA ASP A 272 -25.35 4.64 3.77
C ASP A 272 -26.25 5.01 2.59
N ASP A 273 -26.08 4.28 1.48
CA ASP A 273 -27.12 4.25 0.47
C ASP A 273 -28.45 3.92 1.19
N GLU A 274 -29.53 4.64 0.89
CA GLU A 274 -30.85 4.38 1.51
C GLU A 274 -31.31 2.91 1.29
N ASP A 275 -30.69 2.22 0.33
CA ASP A 275 -30.90 0.84 -0.06
C ASP A 275 -30.03 -0.20 0.68
N ASP A 276 -29.07 0.21 1.52
CA ASP A 276 -28.24 -0.73 2.27
C ASP A 276 -28.99 -1.34 3.47
N ASP A 277 -29.02 -2.68 3.52
CA ASP A 277 -29.57 -3.42 4.65
C ASP A 277 -28.71 -3.27 5.93
N GLU A 278 -29.34 -3.54 7.09
CA GLU A 278 -28.68 -3.46 8.41
C GLU A 278 -27.42 -4.32 8.50
N GLU A 279 -27.36 -5.44 7.77
CA GLU A 279 -26.21 -6.33 7.75
C GLU A 279 -25.01 -5.67 7.05
N ARG A 280 -25.22 -5.01 5.92
CA ARG A 280 -24.20 -4.24 5.20
C ARG A 280 -23.71 -3.05 6.02
N LYS A 281 -24.61 -2.33 6.69
CA LYS A 281 -24.26 -1.23 7.59
C LYS A 281 -23.36 -1.70 8.74
N GLN A 282 -23.73 -2.80 9.40
CA GLN A 282 -22.92 -3.40 10.46
C GLN A 282 -21.56 -3.89 9.95
N LYS A 283 -21.51 -4.52 8.77
CA LYS A 283 -20.26 -4.94 8.13
C LYS A 283 -19.35 -3.75 7.82
N LYS A 284 -19.91 -2.66 7.29
CA LYS A 284 -19.19 -1.40 7.06
C LYS A 284 -18.64 -0.83 8.37
N GLN A 285 -19.47 -0.66 9.41
CA GLN A 285 -19.01 -0.15 10.71
C GLN A 285 -17.92 -1.01 11.34
N THR A 286 -18.06 -2.33 11.28
CA THR A 286 -17.06 -3.29 11.79
C THR A 286 -15.75 -3.16 11.02
N LEU A 287 -15.80 -3.06 9.69
CA LEU A 287 -14.63 -2.84 8.85
C LEU A 287 -13.89 -1.56 9.27
N LEU A 288 -14.63 -0.47 9.43
CA LEU A 288 -14.08 0.83 9.80
C LEU A 288 -13.48 0.88 11.21
N GLN A 289 -14.10 0.22 12.19
CA GLN A 289 -13.53 0.06 13.52
C GLN A 289 -12.20 -0.69 13.45
N ASN A 290 -12.18 -1.80 12.72
CA ASN A 290 -10.98 -2.61 12.56
C ASN A 290 -9.85 -1.83 11.87
N MET A 291 -10.17 -0.99 10.88
CA MET A 291 -9.23 -0.08 10.24
C MET A 291 -8.64 0.91 11.25
N ALA A 292 -9.48 1.55 12.07
CA ALA A 292 -9.03 2.49 13.10
C ALA A 292 -8.14 1.80 14.15
N ILE A 293 -8.49 0.58 14.58
CA ILE A 293 -7.71 -0.23 15.53
C ILE A 293 -6.31 -0.56 14.98
N SER A 294 -6.25 -1.09 13.76
CA SER A 294 -4.99 -1.40 13.09
C SER A 294 -4.16 -0.13 12.91
N ALA A 295 -4.81 0.97 12.55
CA ALA A 295 -4.15 2.24 12.37
C ALA A 295 -3.55 2.82 13.66
N ALA A 296 -4.29 2.72 14.77
CA ALA A 296 -3.86 3.20 16.07
C ALA A 296 -2.66 2.39 16.59
N SER A 297 -2.73 1.06 16.45
CA SER A 297 -1.64 0.15 16.83
C SER A 297 -0.36 0.48 16.06
N ASN A 298 -0.48 0.62 14.73
CA ASN A 298 0.65 1.00 13.88
C ASN A 298 1.22 2.36 14.28
N TYR A 299 0.37 3.39 14.44
CA TYR A 299 0.80 4.74 14.83
C TYR A 299 1.57 4.75 16.15
N TYR A 300 1.07 4.02 17.15
CA TYR A 300 1.75 3.87 18.43
C TYR A 300 3.15 3.23 18.27
N ASP A 301 3.26 2.14 17.51
CA ASP A 301 4.55 1.50 17.25
C ASP A 301 5.53 2.46 16.56
N THR A 302 5.05 3.30 15.63
CA THR A 302 5.92 4.30 14.97
C THR A 302 6.54 5.28 15.96
N LYS A 303 5.76 5.69 16.96
CA LYS A 303 6.11 6.74 17.90
C LYS A 303 6.92 6.22 19.09
N TYR A 304 6.76 4.93 19.41
CA TYR A 304 7.30 4.33 20.63
C TYR A 304 8.13 3.04 20.37
N LYS A 305 8.80 2.94 19.21
CA LYS A 305 9.88 1.95 19.02
C LYS A 305 10.96 2.07 20.09
#